data_AF-A0A925X2H6-F1
#
_entry.id   AF-A0A925X2H6-F1
#
_cell.length_a   1.000
_cell.length_b   1.000
_cell.length_c   1.000
_cell.angle_alpha   90.00
_cell.angle_beta   90.00
_cell.angle_gamma   90.00
#
_symmetry.space_group_name_H-M   'P 1'
#
loop_
_entity.id
_entity.type
_entity.pdbx_description
1 polymer ?
#
loop_
_entity_poly.entity_id
_entity_poly.type
_entity_poly.pdbx_seq_one_letter_code
_entity_poly.pdbx_strand_id
1 'polypeptide(L)'
;MPNEIITPPSSSSTDQRVQQLGRELWGRVQGEVPGIFNKGYWQGRILDWAMRDPNFKIDLFRFVDVLPSLQTTEQVTRHLKEYLLKEGRELGVVMGAALKIAAGGLGFGQGIAANQIRKNVTDMAQRFIVGTNAAEALPVLKKLYKEGFAFTVDLLG
;
A
#
# COMPACT_ATOMS: atom_id res chain seq x y z
N MET A 1 -29.23 -29.27 -4.43
CA MET A 1 -29.69 -28.00 -5.04
C MET A 1 -28.47 -27.32 -5.65
N PRO A 2 -28.28 -27.32 -6.98
CA PRO A 2 -27.17 -26.60 -7.58
C PRO A 2 -27.45 -25.10 -7.52
N ASN A 3 -26.46 -24.32 -7.07
CA ASN A 3 -26.48 -22.86 -7.06
C ASN A 3 -26.68 -22.34 -8.49
N GLU A 4 -27.83 -21.72 -8.76
CA GLU A 4 -27.99 -20.85 -9.92
C GLU A 4 -27.00 -19.69 -9.79
N ILE A 5 -25.99 -19.69 -10.67
CA ILE A 5 -25.20 -18.51 -10.93
C ILE A 5 -26.18 -17.48 -11.50
N ILE A 6 -26.46 -16.42 -10.74
CA ILE A 6 -27.25 -15.28 -11.21
C ILE A 6 -26.44 -14.62 -12.32
N THR A 7 -26.60 -15.06 -13.57
CA THR A 7 -26.18 -14.30 -14.74
C THR A 7 -27.21 -13.19 -14.95
N PRO A 8 -26.87 -11.91 -14.73
CA PRO A 8 -27.79 -10.84 -15.05
C PRO A 8 -28.12 -10.93 -16.55
N PRO A 9 -29.37 -10.73 -16.98
CA PRO A 9 -29.69 -10.65 -18.39
C PRO A 9 -29.14 -9.32 -18.93
N SER A 10 -27.85 -9.27 -19.26
CA SER A 10 -27.32 -8.16 -20.04
C SER A 10 -27.79 -8.38 -21.47
N SER A 11 -28.67 -7.52 -21.94
CA SER A 11 -28.91 -7.41 -23.39
C SER A 11 -27.56 -7.20 -24.05
N SER A 12 -27.29 -7.88 -25.17
CA SER A 12 -25.99 -7.84 -25.85
C SER A 12 -25.52 -6.40 -26.14
N SER A 13 -26.44 -5.46 -26.31
CA SER A 13 -26.17 -4.03 -26.49
C SER A 13 -25.65 -3.33 -25.22
N THR A 14 -26.15 -3.68 -24.03
CA THR A 14 -25.63 -3.15 -22.76
C THR A 14 -24.21 -3.62 -22.52
N ASP A 15 -23.94 -4.91 -22.73
CA ASP A 15 -22.59 -5.46 -22.54
C ASP A 15 -21.59 -4.86 -23.53
N GLN A 16 -22.00 -4.70 -24.79
CA GLN A 16 -21.21 -3.99 -25.80
C GLN A 16 -20.88 -2.54 -25.37
N ARG A 17 -21.84 -1.81 -24.80
CA ARG A 17 -21.62 -0.44 -24.33
C ARG A 17 -20.67 -0.37 -23.14
N VAL A 18 -20.79 -1.29 -22.18
CA VAL A 18 -19.87 -1.42 -21.04
C VAL A 18 -18.45 -1.67 -21.53
N GLN A 19 -18.28 -2.63 -22.44
CA GLN A 19 -17.00 -2.99 -23.03
C GLN A 19 -16.38 -1.82 -23.83
N GLN A 20 -17.20 -1.09 -24.58
CA GLN A 20 -16.77 0.10 -25.32
C GLN A 20 -16.26 1.19 -24.36
N LEU A 21 -17.03 1.52 -23.32
CA LEU A 21 -16.64 2.54 -22.35
C LEU A 21 -15.40 2.13 -21.56
N GLY A 22 -15.31 0.85 -21.18
CA GLY A 22 -14.14 0.30 -20.48
C GLY A 22 -12.85 0.45 -21.30
N ARG A 23 -12.90 0.16 -22.62
CA ARG A 23 -11.76 0.38 -23.52
C ARG A 23 -11.41 1.85 -23.68
N GLU A 24 -12.40 2.73 -23.73
CA GLU A 24 -12.17 4.18 -23.82
C GLU A 24 -11.49 4.72 -22.55
N LEU A 25 -12.01 4.35 -21.38
CA LEU A 25 -11.42 4.71 -20.09
C LEU A 25 -10.00 4.15 -19.97
N TRP A 26 -9.80 2.88 -20.35
CA TRP A 26 -8.49 2.26 -20.36
C TRP A 26 -7.52 3.02 -21.28
N GLY A 27 -7.93 3.36 -22.50
CA GLY A 27 -7.10 4.14 -23.43
C GLY A 27 -6.68 5.51 -22.89
N ARG A 28 -7.51 6.13 -22.04
CA ARG A 28 -7.18 7.42 -21.37
C ARG A 28 -6.20 7.26 -20.20
N VAL A 29 -6.16 6.09 -19.56
CA VAL A 29 -5.34 5.81 -18.36
C VAL A 29 -4.07 5.01 -18.70
N GLN A 30 -4.05 4.32 -19.84
CA GLN A 30 -2.98 3.41 -20.24
C GLN A 30 -1.66 4.17 -20.38
N GLY A 31 -0.72 3.90 -19.46
CA GLY A 31 0.59 4.56 -19.37
C GLY A 31 0.81 5.26 -18.03
N GLU A 32 -0.26 5.60 -17.31
CA GLU A 32 -0.19 6.12 -15.95
C GLU A 32 -0.24 4.97 -14.95
N VAL A 33 0.91 4.65 -14.33
CA VAL A 33 0.94 3.71 -13.21
C VAL A 33 0.52 4.49 -11.97
N PRO A 34 -0.54 4.07 -11.24
CA PRO A 34 -0.93 4.77 -10.02
C PRO A 34 0.27 4.88 -9.08
N GLY A 35 0.41 5.99 -8.36
CA GLY A 35 1.62 6.28 -7.57
C GLY A 35 1.99 5.18 -6.56
N ILE A 36 1.03 4.38 -6.11
CA ILE A 36 1.23 3.21 -5.24
C ILE A 36 1.84 1.99 -5.95
N PHE A 37 1.67 1.87 -7.27
CA PHE A 37 2.22 0.79 -8.10
C PHE A 37 3.50 1.22 -8.84
N ASN A 38 3.92 2.48 -8.70
CA ASN A 38 5.18 2.95 -9.26
C ASN A 38 6.37 2.32 -8.52
N LYS A 39 7.07 1.41 -9.20
CA LYS A 39 8.23 0.65 -8.66
C LYS A 39 9.45 1.51 -8.32
N GLY A 40 9.48 2.77 -8.76
CA GLY A 40 10.51 3.75 -8.38
C GLY A 40 10.47 4.09 -6.89
N TYR A 41 9.29 4.04 -6.28
CA TYR A 41 9.09 4.28 -4.85
C TYR A 41 9.11 3.00 -4.03
N TRP A 42 9.55 3.10 -2.78
CA TRP A 42 9.61 1.97 -1.83
C TRP A 42 8.25 1.25 -1.66
N GLN A 43 7.13 1.99 -1.65
CA GLN A 43 5.80 1.38 -1.50
C GLN A 43 5.44 0.47 -2.68
N GLY A 44 5.74 0.91 -3.91
CA GLY A 44 5.49 0.10 -5.11
C GLY A 44 6.33 -1.17 -5.14
N ARG A 45 7.55 -1.13 -4.59
CA ARG A 45 8.38 -2.34 -4.43
C ARG A 45 7.80 -3.28 -3.38
N ILE A 46 7.45 -2.78 -2.19
CA ILE A 46 6.77 -3.59 -1.15
C ILE A 46 5.55 -4.30 -1.73
N LEU A 47 4.72 -3.58 -2.48
CA LEU A 47 3.49 -4.12 -3.03
C LEU A 47 3.75 -5.16 -4.13
N ASP A 48 4.71 -4.90 -5.04
CA ASP A 48 5.14 -5.87 -6.06
C ASP A 48 5.68 -7.16 -5.41
N TRP A 49 6.32 -7.04 -4.25
CA TRP A 49 6.83 -8.18 -3.48
C TRP A 49 5.73 -8.95 -2.76
N ALA A 50 4.80 -8.24 -2.12
CA ALA A 50 3.61 -8.85 -1.53
C ALA A 50 2.76 -9.61 -2.58
N MET A 51 2.78 -9.18 -3.83
CA MET A 51 2.08 -9.88 -4.91
C MET A 51 2.79 -11.16 -5.39
N ARG A 52 4.09 -11.33 -5.11
CA ARG A 52 4.87 -12.52 -5.53
C ARG A 52 4.85 -13.66 -4.51
N ASP A 53 4.71 -13.35 -3.23
CA ASP A 53 4.71 -14.34 -2.15
C ASP A 53 3.49 -14.10 -1.22
N PRO A 54 2.46 -14.97 -1.28
CA PRO A 54 1.29 -14.88 -0.42
C PRO A 54 1.61 -14.93 1.08
N ASN A 55 2.62 -15.72 1.48
CA ASN A 55 3.03 -15.80 2.88
C ASN A 55 3.70 -14.50 3.31
N PHE A 56 4.41 -13.81 2.40
CA PHE A 56 5.06 -12.54 2.70
C PHE A 56 4.02 -11.44 2.83
N LYS A 57 3.03 -11.43 1.94
CA LYS A 57 1.87 -10.53 2.00
C LYS A 57 1.18 -10.58 3.36
N ILE A 58 0.90 -11.78 3.86
CA ILE A 58 0.25 -11.96 5.16
C ILE A 58 1.10 -11.37 6.29
N ASP A 59 2.38 -11.73 6.36
CA ASP A 59 3.26 -11.26 7.43
C ASP A 59 3.55 -9.75 7.34
N LEU A 60 3.63 -9.19 6.13
CA LEU A 60 3.73 -7.76 5.90
C LEU A 60 2.51 -7.00 6.41
N PHE A 61 1.31 -7.46 6.08
CA PHE A 61 0.10 -6.80 6.55
C PHE A 61 -0.07 -6.93 8.07
N ARG A 62 0.29 -8.07 8.66
CA ARG A 62 0.34 -8.23 10.13
C ARG A 62 1.35 -7.29 10.79
N PHE A 63 2.51 -7.10 10.18
CA PHE A 63 3.51 -6.15 10.67
C PHE A 63 2.99 -4.71 10.61
N VAL A 64 2.34 -4.32 9.51
CA VAL A 64 1.74 -2.98 9.37
C VAL A 64 0.63 -2.76 10.40
N ASP A 65 -0.21 -3.76 10.64
CA ASP A 65 -1.31 -3.72 11.62
C ASP A 65 -0.81 -3.52 13.06
N VAL A 66 0.26 -4.23 13.46
CA VAL A 66 0.81 -4.09 14.82
C VAL A 66 1.69 -2.86 14.99
N LEU A 67 2.23 -2.29 13.90
CA LEU A 67 3.23 -1.22 13.98
C LEU A 67 2.81 -0.01 14.83
N PRO A 68 1.57 0.50 14.77
CA PRO A 68 1.14 1.63 15.60
C PRO A 68 1.19 1.36 17.10
N SER A 69 1.10 0.09 17.52
CA SER A 69 1.21 -0.31 18.93
C SER A 69 2.66 -0.38 19.44
N LEU A 70 3.65 -0.35 18.55
CA LEU A 70 5.06 -0.50 18.90
C LEU A 70 5.66 0.85 19.32
N GLN A 71 5.88 1.01 20.62
CA GLN A 71 6.35 2.24 21.27
C GLN A 71 7.87 2.42 21.15
N THR A 72 8.66 1.34 21.13
CA THR A 72 10.14 1.43 21.12
C THR A 72 10.80 0.93 19.83
N THR A 73 12.02 1.41 19.58
CA THR A 73 12.84 1.01 18.43
C THR A 73 13.15 -0.49 18.43
N GLU A 74 13.35 -1.05 19.63
CA GLU A 74 13.63 -2.45 19.86
C GLU A 74 12.41 -3.31 19.54
N GLN A 75 11.21 -2.83 19.92
CA GLN A 75 9.95 -3.49 19.57
C GLN A 75 9.75 -3.53 18.05
N VAL A 76 9.93 -2.41 17.35
CA VAL A 76 9.81 -2.35 15.88
C VAL A 76 10.80 -3.29 15.20
N THR A 77 12.07 -3.24 15.63
CA THR A 77 13.14 -4.05 15.04
C THR A 77 12.90 -5.55 15.25
N ARG A 78 12.43 -5.93 16.44
CA ARG A 78 12.07 -7.31 16.77
C ARG A 78 10.92 -7.82 15.91
N HIS A 79 9.81 -7.08 15.85
CA HIS A 79 8.63 -7.51 15.07
C HIS A 79 8.93 -7.52 13.56
N LEU A 80 9.75 -6.59 13.06
CA LEU A 80 10.21 -6.66 11.68
C LEU A 80 10.96 -7.97 11.41
N LYS A 81 11.86 -8.38 12.30
CA LYS A 81 12.58 -9.64 12.15
C LYS A 81 11.62 -10.83 12.18
N GLU A 82 10.72 -10.85 13.17
CA GLU A 82 9.76 -11.94 13.38
C GLU A 82 8.76 -12.09 12.23
N TYR A 83 8.30 -11.01 11.61
CA TYR A 83 7.36 -11.06 10.48
C TYR A 83 8.06 -11.16 9.14
N LEU A 84 9.06 -10.30 8.88
CA LEU A 84 9.60 -10.10 7.54
C LEU A 84 10.92 -10.83 7.28
N LEU A 85 11.61 -11.33 8.31
CA LEU A 85 12.90 -12.02 8.18
C LEU A 85 12.88 -13.44 8.76
N LYS A 86 11.73 -14.12 8.74
CA LYS A 86 11.60 -15.52 9.16
C LYS A 86 12.59 -16.43 8.42
N GLU A 87 13.26 -17.30 9.16
CA GLU A 87 14.15 -18.32 8.61
C GLU A 87 13.37 -19.27 7.67
N GLY A 88 13.97 -19.64 6.54
CA GLY A 88 13.35 -20.51 5.53
C GLY A 88 12.47 -19.80 4.48
N ARG A 89 12.30 -18.48 4.56
CA ARG A 89 11.70 -17.69 3.48
C ARG A 89 12.75 -17.40 2.42
N GLU A 90 12.55 -17.88 1.19
CA GLU A 90 13.33 -17.43 0.02
C GLU A 90 12.93 -15.99 -0.34
N LEU A 91 13.25 -15.04 0.55
CA LEU A 91 13.37 -13.64 0.15
C LEU A 91 14.56 -13.63 -0.81
N GLY A 92 14.30 -13.65 -2.12
CA GLY A 92 15.36 -13.61 -3.13
C GLY A 92 16.41 -12.57 -2.74
N VAL A 93 17.70 -12.84 -2.96
CA VAL A 93 18.83 -12.05 -2.42
C VAL A 93 18.64 -10.53 -2.52
N VAL A 94 18.02 -10.08 -3.62
CA VAL A 94 17.65 -8.68 -3.90
C VAL A 94 16.61 -8.11 -2.92
N MET A 95 15.61 -8.90 -2.54
CA MET A 95 14.58 -8.58 -1.55
C MET A 95 15.16 -8.35 -0.16
N GLY A 96 15.96 -9.31 0.32
CA GLY A 96 16.61 -9.21 1.62
C GLY A 96 17.58 -8.04 1.68
N ALA A 97 18.31 -7.78 0.59
CA ALA A 97 19.17 -6.62 0.46
C ALA A 97 18.38 -5.30 0.43
N ALA A 98 17.30 -5.21 -0.36
CA ALA A 98 16.51 -4.00 -0.46
C ALA A 98 15.72 -3.67 0.81
N LEU A 99 15.24 -4.69 1.54
CA LEU A 99 14.62 -4.51 2.85
C LEU A 99 15.65 -4.02 3.87
N LYS A 100 16.87 -4.57 3.87
CA LYS A 100 17.98 -4.10 4.71
C LYS A 100 18.41 -2.66 4.40
N ILE A 101 18.47 -2.30 3.11
CA ILE A 101 18.81 -0.94 2.66
C ILE A 101 17.71 0.05 3.07
N ALA A 102 16.43 -0.27 2.81
CA ALA A 102 15.31 0.60 3.17
C ALA A 102 15.06 0.67 4.69
N ALA A 103 15.49 -0.35 5.43
CA ALA A 103 15.55 -0.37 6.89
C ALA A 103 16.79 0.38 7.44
N GLY A 104 17.60 1.02 6.58
CA GLY A 104 18.68 1.94 6.95
C GLY A 104 20.10 1.46 6.68
N GLY A 105 20.32 0.40 5.91
CA GLY A 105 21.65 -0.22 5.77
C GLY A 105 22.40 0.09 4.48
N LEU A 106 23.23 1.14 4.49
CA LEU A 106 24.55 1.17 3.81
C LEU A 106 25.50 2.06 4.63
N GLY A 107 25.92 1.58 5.80
CA GLY A 107 26.96 2.22 6.60
C GLY A 107 26.67 2.18 8.10
N PHE A 108 27.45 1.37 8.81
CA PHE A 108 27.66 1.37 10.27
C PHE A 108 26.47 1.00 11.19
N GLY A 109 26.69 -0.07 11.96
CA GLY A 109 26.05 -0.27 13.26
C GLY A 109 24.83 -1.20 13.26
N GLN A 110 24.81 -2.11 14.23
CA GLN A 110 23.69 -2.98 14.57
C GLN A 110 22.46 -2.14 14.94
N GLY A 111 21.61 -1.85 13.97
CA GLY A 111 20.36 -1.14 14.24
C GLY A 111 19.67 -0.76 12.95
N ILE A 112 18.63 -1.50 12.59
CA ILE A 112 17.59 -0.95 11.73
C ILE A 112 17.10 0.33 12.39
N ALA A 113 17.13 1.47 11.68
CA ALA A 113 16.64 2.72 12.24
C ALA A 113 15.10 2.64 12.32
N ALA A 114 14.53 2.19 13.44
CA ALA A 114 13.09 2.02 13.59
C ALA A 114 12.30 3.30 13.29
N ASN A 115 12.89 4.47 13.55
CA ASN A 115 12.32 5.76 13.16
C ASN A 115 12.12 5.88 11.65
N GLN A 116 13.04 5.34 10.84
CA GLN A 116 12.90 5.32 9.39
C GLN A 116 11.80 4.37 8.93
N ILE A 117 11.63 3.21 9.58
CA ILE A 117 10.54 2.28 9.27
C ILE A 117 9.19 2.91 9.60
N ARG A 118 9.07 3.45 10.81
CA ARG A 118 7.87 4.16 11.23
C ARG A 118 7.53 5.25 10.23
N LYS A 119 8.51 6.09 9.87
CA LYS A 119 8.33 7.13 8.85
C LYS A 119 7.83 6.56 7.52
N ASN A 120 8.47 5.50 6.99
CA ASN A 120 8.06 4.91 5.72
C ASN A 120 6.63 4.35 5.74
N VAL A 121 6.18 3.79 6.88
CA VAL A 121 4.81 3.28 7.03
C VAL A 121 3.82 4.42 7.27
N THR A 122 4.19 5.44 8.05
CA THR A 122 3.39 6.66 8.21
C THR A 122 3.22 7.38 6.87
N ASP A 123 4.27 7.52 6.07
CA ASP A 123 4.23 8.13 4.73
C ASP A 123 3.30 7.33 3.80
N MET A 124 3.23 6.00 3.98
CA MET A 124 2.27 5.16 3.25
C MET A 124 0.84 5.41 3.71
N ALA A 125 0.60 5.51 5.02
CA ALA A 125 -0.71 5.80 5.59
C ALA A 125 -1.22 7.19 5.17
N GLN A 126 -0.35 8.19 5.12
CA GLN A 126 -0.66 9.56 4.69
C GLN A 126 -1.10 9.68 3.23
N ARG A 127 -0.93 8.64 2.40
CA ARG A 127 -1.54 8.61 1.05
C ARG A 127 -3.03 8.36 1.07
N PHE A 128 -3.53 7.73 2.12
CA PHE A 128 -4.95 7.38 2.30
C PHE A 128 -5.63 8.27 3.34
N ILE A 129 -4.85 8.95 4.19
CA ILE A 129 -5.33 9.81 5.27
C ILE A 129 -4.95 11.26 4.95
N VAL A 130 -5.96 12.11 4.81
CA VAL A 130 -5.80 13.52 4.43
C VAL A 130 -5.24 14.42 5.55
N GLY A 131 -5.30 13.97 6.81
CA GLY A 131 -4.75 14.63 7.99
C GLY A 131 -5.08 13.86 9.28
N THR A 132 -4.31 14.06 10.35
CA THR A 132 -4.57 13.36 11.64
C THR A 132 -5.63 14.05 12.49
N ASN A 133 -6.00 15.28 12.13
CA ASN A 133 -7.05 16.08 12.76
C ASN A 133 -7.67 17.05 11.74
N ALA A 134 -8.76 17.70 12.12
CA ALA A 134 -9.49 18.62 11.24
C ALA A 134 -8.65 19.82 10.76
N ALA A 135 -7.76 20.34 11.62
CA ALA A 135 -6.92 21.48 11.27
C ALA A 135 -5.89 21.13 10.18
N GLU A 136 -5.33 19.92 10.24
CA GLU A 136 -4.43 19.38 9.21
C GLU A 136 -5.14 19.02 7.92
N ALA A 137 -6.35 18.47 8.00
CA ALA A 137 -7.11 18.04 6.82
C ALA A 137 -7.67 19.21 5.99
N LEU A 138 -8.12 20.28 6.66
CA LEU A 138 -8.86 21.37 6.03
C LEU A 138 -8.11 22.06 4.86
N PRO A 139 -6.80 22.37 4.95
CA PRO A 139 -6.05 22.95 3.83
C PRO A 139 -6.04 22.04 2.59
N VAL A 140 -5.89 20.73 2.79
CA VAL A 140 -5.85 19.75 1.69
C VAL A 140 -7.22 19.62 1.04
N LEU A 141 -8.29 19.53 1.83
CA LEU A 141 -9.66 19.49 1.33
C LEU A 141 -10.02 20.76 0.53
N LYS A 142 -9.61 21.95 1.02
CA LYS A 142 -9.79 23.21 0.29
C LYS A 142 -9.04 23.22 -1.04
N LYS A 143 -7.85 22.63 -1.09
CA LYS A 143 -7.09 22.50 -2.34
C LYS A 143 -7.82 21.61 -3.35
N LEU A 144 -8.26 20.42 -2.92
CA LEU A 144 -9.02 19.49 -3.77
C LEU A 144 -10.30 20.12 -4.31
N TYR A 145 -11.03 20.87 -3.48
CA TYR A 145 -12.22 21.59 -3.91
C TYR A 145 -11.93 22.63 -5.00
N LYS A 146 -10.84 23.39 -4.84
CA LYS A 146 -10.40 24.37 -5.86
C LYS A 146 -9.97 23.71 -7.17
N GLU A 147 -9.49 22.47 -7.11
CA GLU A 147 -9.13 21.66 -8.28
C GLU A 147 -10.36 20.99 -8.94
N GLY A 148 -11.56 21.22 -8.42
CA GLY A 148 -12.82 20.72 -8.98
C GLY A 148 -13.26 19.36 -8.43
N PHE A 149 -12.59 18.84 -7.40
CA PHE A 149 -12.98 17.59 -6.74
C PHE A 149 -13.96 17.86 -5.60
N ALA A 150 -15.12 17.19 -5.64
CA ALA A 150 -15.95 17.03 -4.46
C ALA A 150 -15.35 15.96 -3.52
N PHE A 151 -15.68 16.00 -2.23
CA PHE A 151 -15.18 15.04 -1.25
C PHE A 151 -16.25 14.66 -0.23
N THR A 152 -16.08 13.47 0.35
CA THR A 152 -16.76 13.02 1.57
C THR A 152 -15.68 12.78 2.63
N VAL A 153 -15.98 13.10 3.89
CA VAL A 153 -15.03 12.92 5.00
C VAL A 153 -15.42 11.67 5.77
N ASP A 154 -14.50 10.70 5.84
CA ASP A 154 -14.60 9.52 6.69
C ASP A 154 -13.68 9.70 7.91
N LEU A 155 -14.22 9.50 9.12
CA LEU A 155 -13.49 9.66 10.37
C LEU A 155 -13.03 8.29 10.84
N LEU A 156 -11.71 8.07 10.80
CA LEU A 156 -11.10 6.82 11.28
C LEU A 156 -11.20 6.74 12.81
N GLY A 157 -11.55 5.55 13.32
CA GLY A 157 -11.68 5.23 14.74
C GLY A 157 -10.87 4.00 15.13
#